data_AF-A0A0R2MCD4-F1
#
_entry.id   AF-A0A0R2MCD4-F1
#
_cell.length_a   1.000
_cell.length_b   1.000
_cell.length_c   1.000
_cell.angle_alpha   90.00
_cell.angle_beta   90.00
_cell.angle_gamma   90.00
#
_symmetry.space_group_name_H-M   'P 1'
#
loop_
_entity.id
_entity.type
_entity.pdbx_description
1 polymer ?
#
loop_
_entity_poly.entity_id
_entity_poly.type
_entity_poly.pdbx_seq_one_letter_code
_entity_poly.pdbx_strand_id
1 'polypeptide(L)'
;MFSILDMINHALGYVNVNLKIKNQIYIAIGIAGNLYLGYVAIRLMQNGAWLRGLLYMLVFLVLIYFIVLNVLYYFTNKTAKYDLSPKIEKLLGGKPKEALAAEKNGQQNQQQPYIPANGIFDGQELLPATVKTSRAEQDNVHQIVDQLQAANIVRLDYGGLSDKEIMQQAQATGDSVYAIGQGIQIPFSQLKLENHHLVIYAGINQMDQKPVGHIKRVGLTDVHDAHEDYKLYLASTVITGGMEKIAGRNSTIEQAGDYQVTAQVAYEDRES
;
A
#
# COMPACT_ATOMS: atom_id res chain seq x y z
N MET A 1 -8.86 -34.11 16.46
CA MET A 1 -8.31 -34.79 15.26
C MET A 1 -7.59 -33.71 14.45
N PHE A 2 -6.26 -33.70 14.46
CA PHE A 2 -5.47 -32.72 13.74
C PHE A 2 -5.66 -32.92 12.24
N SER A 3 -6.47 -32.07 11.62
CA SER A 3 -6.66 -32.06 10.17
C SER A 3 -5.46 -31.37 9.53
N ILE A 4 -4.95 -31.92 8.43
CA ILE A 4 -3.87 -31.31 7.63
C ILE A 4 -4.25 -29.86 7.24
N LEU A 5 -5.54 -29.57 7.05
CA LEU A 5 -6.07 -28.23 6.83
C LEU A 5 -5.79 -27.27 8.00
N ASP A 6 -5.86 -27.75 9.23
CA ASP A 6 -5.65 -26.96 10.45
C ASP A 6 -4.15 -26.67 10.65
N MET A 7 -3.30 -27.65 10.34
CA MET A 7 -1.84 -27.51 10.32
C MET A 7 -1.38 -26.53 9.23
N ILE A 8 -1.99 -26.56 8.03
CA ILE A 8 -1.70 -25.61 6.95
C ILE A 8 -2.16 -24.19 7.33
N ASN A 9 -3.34 -24.04 7.93
CA ASN A 9 -3.82 -22.74 8.40
C ASN A 9 -2.91 -22.15 9.49
N HIS A 10 -2.41 -22.98 10.40
CA HIS A 10 -1.48 -22.54 11.44
C HIS A 10 -0.09 -22.20 10.87
N ALA A 11 0.44 -23.01 9.95
CA ALA A 11 1.73 -22.77 9.31
C ALA A 11 1.72 -21.52 8.43
N LEU A 12 0.60 -21.23 7.75
CA LEU A 12 0.45 -20.05 6.89
C LEU A 12 0.06 -18.78 7.64
N GLY A 13 -0.42 -18.88 8.89
CA GLY A 13 -0.67 -17.72 9.75
C GLY A 13 0.61 -17.13 10.37
N TYR A 14 1.65 -17.95 10.54
CA TYR A 14 2.88 -17.56 11.24
C TYR A 14 3.98 -16.97 10.33
N VAL A 15 3.85 -17.16 9.02
CA VAL A 15 4.73 -16.55 8.04
C VAL A 15 3.92 -15.44 7.38
N ASN A 16 4.45 -14.22 7.31
CA ASN A 16 3.85 -13.12 6.56
C ASN A 16 3.95 -13.40 5.06
N VAL A 17 3.29 -14.47 4.60
CA VAL A 17 3.36 -14.96 3.23
C VAL A 17 2.49 -14.06 2.37
N ASN A 18 3.07 -13.54 1.28
CA ASN A 18 2.34 -12.81 0.25
C ASN A 18 1.04 -13.55 -0.11
N LEU A 19 -0.11 -12.86 -0.05
CA LEU A 19 -1.46 -13.38 -0.34
C LEU A 19 -1.52 -14.21 -1.62
N LYS A 20 -0.67 -13.87 -2.60
CA LYS A 20 -0.51 -14.61 -3.85
C LYS A 20 -0.09 -16.07 -3.64
N ILE A 21 0.85 -16.32 -2.73
CA ILE A 21 1.36 -17.67 -2.43
C ILE A 21 0.31 -18.49 -1.69
N LYS A 22 -0.44 -17.87 -0.77
CA LYS A 22 -1.56 -18.51 -0.06
C LYS A 22 -2.62 -19.03 -1.06
N ASN A 23 -3.01 -18.17 -1.99
CA ASN A 23 -3.99 -18.53 -3.03
C ASN A 23 -3.45 -19.59 -4.01
N GLN A 24 -2.16 -19.58 -4.34
CA GLN A 24 -1.53 -20.62 -5.13
C GLN A 24 -1.57 -22.00 -4.44
N ILE A 25 -1.35 -22.04 -3.12
CA ILE A 25 -1.45 -23.29 -2.33
C ILE A 25 -2.89 -23.81 -2.32
N TYR A 26 -3.88 -22.94 -2.13
CA TYR A 26 -5.29 -23.35 -2.19
C TYR A 26 -5.69 -23.90 -3.56
N ILE A 27 -5.18 -23.33 -4.66
CA ILE A 27 -5.37 -23.85 -6.02
C ILE A 27 -4.76 -25.25 -6.16
N ALA A 28 -3.54 -25.47 -5.67
CA ALA A 28 -2.87 -26.77 -5.72
C ALA A 28 -3.67 -27.86 -4.97
N ILE A 29 -4.18 -27.53 -3.78
CA ILE A 29 -5.04 -28.44 -2.99
C ILE A 29 -6.36 -28.70 -3.73
N GLY A 30 -6.96 -27.66 -4.34
CA GLY A 30 -8.16 -27.79 -5.15
C GLY A 30 -7.98 -28.70 -6.38
N ILE A 31 -6.83 -28.63 -7.05
CA ILE A 31 -6.46 -29.54 -8.16
C ILE A 31 -6.41 -30.99 -7.67
N ALA A 32 -5.70 -31.27 -6.59
CA ALA A 32 -5.58 -32.61 -6.03
C ALA A 32 -6.95 -33.19 -5.63
N GLY A 33 -7.79 -32.38 -4.97
CA GLY A 33 -9.15 -32.77 -4.60
C GLY A 33 -10.04 -33.05 -5.81
N ASN A 34 -9.97 -32.22 -6.85
CA ASN A 34 -10.79 -32.41 -8.05
C ASN A 34 -10.36 -33.64 -8.85
N LEU A 35 -9.06 -33.91 -8.98
CA LEU A 35 -8.55 -35.14 -9.61
C LEU A 35 -9.04 -36.41 -8.89
N TYR A 36 -9.06 -36.38 -7.55
CA TYR A 36 -9.62 -37.47 -6.76
C TYR A 36 -11.12 -37.65 -6.99
N LEU A 37 -11.88 -36.55 -7.07
CA LEU A 37 -13.31 -36.58 -7.36
C LEU A 37 -13.61 -37.17 -8.76
N GLY A 38 -12.80 -36.84 -9.77
CA GLY A 38 -12.86 -37.46 -11.10
C GLY A 38 -12.58 -38.97 -11.06
N TYR A 39 -11.57 -39.40 -10.29
CA TYR A 39 -11.29 -40.83 -10.08
C TYR A 39 -12.46 -41.58 -9.43
N VAL A 40 -13.08 -40.99 -8.40
CA VAL A 40 -14.26 -41.55 -7.74
C VAL A 40 -15.45 -41.64 -8.70
N ALA A 41 -15.68 -40.63 -9.53
CA ALA A 41 -16.74 -40.62 -10.52
C ALA A 41 -16.62 -41.78 -11.54
N ILE A 42 -15.40 -42.01 -12.06
CA ILE A 42 -15.13 -43.11 -13.00
C ILE A 42 -15.33 -44.47 -12.32
N ARG A 43 -14.85 -44.62 -11.08
CA ARG A 43 -15.00 -45.87 -10.32
C ARG A 43 -16.47 -46.18 -9.99
N LEU A 44 -17.29 -45.15 -9.72
CA LEU A 44 -18.73 -45.28 -9.52
C LEU A 44 -19.47 -45.72 -10.78
N MET A 45 -19.06 -45.22 -11.96
CA MET A 45 -19.60 -45.68 -13.24
C MET A 45 -19.22 -47.14 -13.53
N GLN A 46 -17.97 -47.52 -13.27
CA GLN A 46 -17.49 -48.91 -13.41
C GLN A 46 -18.23 -49.88 -12.47
N ASN A 47 -18.60 -49.43 -11.28
CA ASN A 47 -19.38 -50.20 -10.31
C ASN A 47 -20.90 -50.24 -10.60
N GLY A 48 -21.35 -49.76 -11.76
CA GLY A 48 -22.75 -49.81 -12.17
C GLY A 48 -23.66 -48.74 -11.54
N ALA A 49 -23.11 -47.81 -10.75
CA ALA A 49 -23.84 -46.67 -10.18
C ALA A 49 -23.81 -45.45 -11.12
N TRP A 50 -24.28 -45.65 -12.36
CA TRP A 50 -24.17 -44.69 -13.46
C TRP A 50 -24.73 -43.30 -13.13
N LEU A 51 -25.91 -43.22 -12.50
CA LEU A 51 -26.54 -41.94 -12.17
C LEU A 51 -25.69 -41.12 -11.19
N ARG A 52 -25.13 -41.76 -10.15
CA ARG A 52 -24.27 -41.11 -9.17
C ARG A 52 -22.94 -40.72 -9.80
N GLY A 53 -22.34 -41.63 -10.58
CA GLY A 53 -21.11 -41.37 -11.31
C GLY A 53 -21.22 -40.18 -12.27
N LEU A 54 -22.34 -40.07 -13.00
CA LEU A 54 -22.62 -38.95 -13.92
C LEU A 54 -22.74 -37.63 -13.17
N LEU A 55 -23.39 -37.62 -12.01
CA LEU A 55 -23.57 -36.42 -11.19
C LEU A 55 -22.21 -35.92 -10.65
N TYR A 56 -21.37 -36.83 -10.15
CA TYR A 56 -20.00 -36.48 -9.73
C TYR A 56 -19.12 -36.05 -10.90
N MET A 57 -19.29 -36.64 -12.09
CA MET A 57 -18.58 -36.24 -13.30
C MET A 57 -18.96 -34.81 -13.74
N LEU A 58 -20.23 -34.44 -13.61
CA LEU A 58 -20.71 -33.08 -13.92
C LEU A 58 -20.09 -32.06 -12.95
N VAL A 59 -20.09 -32.36 -11.64
CA VAL A 59 -19.43 -31.52 -10.63
C VAL A 59 -17.93 -31.38 -10.90
N PHE A 60 -17.25 -32.47 -11.28
CA PHE A 60 -15.84 -32.46 -11.67
C PHE A 60 -15.57 -31.49 -12.84
N LEU A 61 -16.42 -31.50 -13.87
CA LEU A 61 -16.28 -30.62 -15.04
C LEU A 61 -16.52 -29.14 -14.68
N VAL A 62 -17.45 -28.85 -13.78
CA VAL A 62 -17.66 -27.48 -13.30
C VAL A 62 -16.46 -27.00 -12.48
N LEU A 63 -15.98 -27.82 -11.55
CA LEU A 63 -14.83 -27.47 -10.71
C LEU A 63 -13.53 -27.35 -11.51
N ILE A 64 -13.31 -28.20 -12.53
CA ILE A 64 -12.11 -28.09 -13.36
C ILE A 64 -12.11 -26.81 -14.19
N TYR A 65 -13.27 -26.36 -14.64
CA TYR A 65 -13.41 -25.08 -15.32
C TYR A 65 -12.99 -23.90 -14.40
N PHE A 66 -13.44 -23.89 -13.14
CA PHE A 66 -13.01 -22.86 -12.18
C PHE A 66 -11.54 -22.95 -11.80
N ILE A 67 -10.99 -24.16 -11.69
CA ILE A 67 -9.57 -24.37 -11.42
C ILE A 67 -8.74 -23.82 -12.58
N VAL A 68 -9.13 -24.08 -13.83
CA VAL A 68 -8.44 -23.54 -15.01
C VAL A 68 -8.50 -22.01 -15.03
N LEU A 69 -9.65 -21.41 -14.72
CA LEU A 69 -9.78 -19.97 -14.59
C LEU A 69 -8.84 -19.41 -13.50
N ASN A 70 -8.80 -20.03 -12.32
CA ASN A 70 -7.95 -19.62 -11.21
C ASN A 70 -6.46 -19.78 -11.54
N VAL A 71 -6.05 -20.89 -12.18
CA VAL A 71 -4.68 -21.06 -12.65
C VAL A 71 -4.33 -19.97 -13.65
N LEU A 72 -5.22 -19.68 -14.60
CA LEU A 72 -5.01 -18.64 -15.59
C LEU A 72 -4.93 -17.25 -14.96
N TYR A 73 -5.69 -16.95 -13.90
CA TYR A 73 -5.69 -15.66 -13.20
C TYR A 73 -4.47 -15.47 -12.27
N TYR A 74 -4.06 -16.52 -11.56
CA TYR A 74 -2.99 -16.45 -10.55
C TYR A 74 -1.59 -16.78 -11.08
N PHE A 75 -1.50 -17.57 -12.15
CA PHE A 75 -0.22 -17.93 -12.79
C PHE A 75 0.00 -17.24 -14.15
N THR A 76 -1.04 -16.66 -14.77
CA THR A 76 -0.92 -15.98 -16.08
C THR A 76 -1.52 -14.56 -16.04
N ASN A 77 -0.89 -13.59 -16.71
CA ASN A 77 -1.38 -12.20 -16.78
C ASN A 77 -2.46 -11.99 -17.86
N LYS A 78 -3.30 -13.00 -18.14
CA LYS A 78 -4.34 -12.95 -19.18
C LYS A 78 -5.71 -13.06 -18.53
N THR A 79 -6.69 -12.31 -19.03
CA THR A 79 -8.10 -12.44 -18.63
C THR A 79 -8.82 -13.31 -19.66
N ALA A 80 -9.62 -14.27 -19.20
CA ALA A 80 -10.41 -15.13 -20.09
C ALA A 80 -11.60 -14.35 -20.66
N LYS A 81 -11.79 -14.35 -21.99
CA LYS A 81 -12.91 -13.65 -22.66
C LYS A 81 -14.30 -14.14 -22.24
N TYR A 82 -14.39 -15.32 -21.64
CA TYR A 82 -15.65 -15.95 -21.19
C TYR A 82 -15.60 -16.19 -19.68
N ASP A 83 -15.37 -15.13 -18.89
CA ASP A 83 -15.41 -15.21 -17.43
C ASP A 83 -16.86 -15.10 -16.91
N LEU A 84 -17.37 -16.21 -16.39
CA LEU A 84 -18.69 -16.29 -15.75
C LEU A 84 -18.65 -15.93 -14.26
N SER A 85 -17.45 -15.77 -13.67
CA SER A 85 -17.24 -15.43 -12.26
C SER A 85 -18.04 -14.21 -11.79
N PRO A 86 -18.08 -13.06 -12.50
CA PRO A 86 -18.83 -11.90 -12.03
C PRO A 86 -20.35 -12.12 -11.96
N LYS A 87 -20.91 -13.02 -12.80
CA LYS A 87 -22.34 -13.36 -12.76
C LYS A 87 -22.66 -14.29 -11.59
N ILE A 88 -21.75 -15.19 -11.29
CA ILE A 88 -21.86 -16.17 -10.20
C ILE A 88 -21.62 -15.48 -8.85
N GLU A 89 -20.65 -14.58 -8.78
CA GLU A 89 -20.35 -13.73 -7.62
C GLU A 89 -21.56 -12.88 -7.22
N LYS A 90 -22.26 -12.28 -8.20
CA LYS A 90 -23.50 -11.53 -7.95
C LYS A 90 -24.65 -12.42 -7.47
N LEU A 91 -24.67 -13.69 -7.88
CA LEU A 91 -25.67 -14.68 -7.46
C LEU A 91 -25.40 -15.22 -6.04
N LEU A 92 -24.12 -15.36 -5.66
CA LEU A 92 -23.67 -15.89 -4.37
C LEU A 92 -23.57 -14.85 -3.24
N GLY A 93 -24.03 -13.62 -3.47
CA GLY A 93 -24.09 -12.57 -2.44
C GLY A 93 -22.92 -11.59 -2.44
N GLY A 94 -22.17 -11.50 -3.54
CA GLY A 94 -21.05 -10.59 -3.73
C GLY A 94 -19.69 -11.21 -3.40
N LYS A 95 -18.64 -10.39 -3.49
CA LYS A 95 -17.26 -10.82 -3.21
C LYS A 95 -17.12 -11.35 -1.78
N PRO A 96 -16.40 -12.47 -1.56
CA PRO A 96 -16.11 -12.95 -0.21
C PRO A 96 -15.41 -11.86 0.61
N LYS A 97 -15.73 -11.77 1.91
CA LYS A 97 -15.15 -10.77 2.83
C LYS A 97 -13.62 -10.72 2.78
N GLU A 98 -12.96 -11.84 2.48
CA GLU A 98 -11.51 -11.93 2.32
C GLU A 98 -10.99 -11.26 1.05
N ALA A 99 -11.73 -11.33 -0.08
CA ALA A 99 -11.39 -10.62 -1.30
C ALA A 99 -11.61 -9.10 -1.13
N LEU A 100 -12.71 -8.71 -0.47
CA LEU A 100 -12.94 -7.32 -0.07
C LEU A 100 -11.89 -6.83 0.93
N ALA A 101 -11.42 -7.67 1.84
CA ALA A 101 -10.36 -7.35 2.78
C ALA A 101 -8.98 -7.30 2.10
N ALA A 102 -8.73 -8.06 1.04
CA ALA A 102 -7.51 -7.97 0.25
C ALA A 102 -7.48 -6.71 -0.64
N GLU A 103 -8.61 -6.34 -1.25
CA GLU A 103 -8.78 -5.06 -1.96
C GLU A 103 -8.67 -3.89 -0.98
N LYS A 104 -9.29 -4.00 0.21
CA LYS A 104 -9.15 -3.01 1.28
C LYS A 104 -7.76 -2.98 1.89
N ASN A 105 -7.04 -4.09 2.03
CA ASN A 105 -5.65 -4.10 2.52
C ASN A 105 -4.68 -3.53 1.48
N GLY A 106 -4.93 -3.75 0.18
CA GLY A 106 -4.21 -3.07 -0.90
C GLY A 106 -4.43 -1.56 -0.91
N GLN A 107 -5.64 -1.11 -0.52
CA GLN A 107 -5.97 0.31 -0.34
C GLN A 107 -5.55 0.86 1.04
N GLN A 108 -5.52 0.05 2.10
CA GLN A 108 -5.17 0.46 3.47
C GLN A 108 -3.66 0.51 3.70
N ASN A 109 -2.86 -0.27 2.97
CA ASN A 109 -1.41 -0.10 2.96
C ASN A 109 -0.98 1.25 2.35
N GLN A 110 -1.89 2.01 1.75
CA GLN A 110 -1.63 3.37 1.25
C GLN A 110 -1.96 4.48 2.26
N GLN A 111 -2.56 4.13 3.40
CA GLN A 111 -2.86 5.08 4.48
C GLN A 111 -2.13 4.61 5.72
N GLN A 112 -0.84 4.97 5.84
CA GLN A 112 -0.21 4.94 7.15
C GLN A 112 -1.07 5.78 8.09
N PRO A 113 -1.54 5.23 9.22
CA PRO A 113 -2.33 5.99 10.18
C PRO A 113 -1.57 7.26 10.57
N TYR A 114 -2.24 8.40 10.46
CA TYR A 114 -1.75 9.70 10.91
C TYR A 114 -1.51 9.61 12.42
N ILE A 115 -0.26 9.39 12.80
CA ILE A 115 0.18 9.46 14.19
C ILE A 115 1.07 10.69 14.27
N PRO A 116 0.60 11.81 14.85
CA PRO A 116 1.41 13.00 15.00
C PRO A 116 2.65 12.67 15.85
N ALA A 117 3.82 12.92 15.28
CA ALA A 117 5.12 12.60 15.91
C ALA A 117 5.36 13.41 17.21
N ASN A 118 4.69 14.57 17.34
CA ASN A 118 4.98 15.56 18.37
C ASN A 118 3.87 15.76 19.41
N GLY A 119 2.90 14.84 19.50
CA GLY A 119 1.83 14.87 20.52
C GLY A 119 0.42 14.93 19.94
N ILE A 120 -0.58 14.96 20.82
CA ILE A 120 -2.01 15.07 20.45
C ILE A 120 -2.36 16.57 20.42
N PHE A 121 -2.60 17.10 19.22
CA PHE A 121 -3.08 18.47 19.02
C PHE A 121 -4.56 18.43 18.66
N ASP A 122 -5.36 19.39 19.16
CA ASP A 122 -6.74 19.52 18.69
C ASP A 122 -6.71 20.03 17.24
N GLY A 123 -7.50 19.42 16.35
CA GLY A 123 -7.43 19.67 14.91
C GLY A 123 -7.75 21.11 14.50
N GLN A 124 -8.29 21.92 15.43
CA GLN A 124 -8.60 23.34 15.23
C GLN A 124 -7.37 24.26 15.28
N GLU A 125 -6.21 23.78 15.75
CA GLU A 125 -5.00 24.59 15.91
C GLU A 125 -3.92 24.30 14.86
N LEU A 126 -4.18 23.39 13.91
CA LEU A 126 -3.18 22.94 12.93
C LEU A 126 -3.28 23.70 11.60
N LEU A 127 -2.21 24.40 11.25
CA LEU A 127 -2.07 25.11 9.98
C LEU A 127 -1.06 24.42 9.05
N PRO A 128 -1.35 24.31 7.74
CA PRO A 128 -0.39 23.81 6.78
C PRO A 128 0.77 24.80 6.62
N ALA A 129 2.00 24.31 6.63
CA ALA A 129 3.19 25.11 6.42
C ALA A 129 3.81 24.84 5.05
N THR A 130 4.15 25.92 4.35
CA THR A 130 4.94 25.83 3.12
C THR A 130 6.42 25.77 3.48
N VAL A 131 7.06 24.65 3.15
CA VAL A 131 8.48 24.42 3.37
C VAL A 131 9.23 24.61 2.06
N LYS A 132 10.39 25.25 2.13
CA LYS A 132 11.36 25.28 1.02
C LYS A 132 12.59 24.48 1.41
N THR A 133 13.06 23.67 0.47
CA THR A 133 14.22 22.81 0.65
C THR A 133 15.31 23.24 -0.33
N SER A 134 16.50 23.52 0.21
CA SER A 134 17.71 23.82 -0.56
C SER A 134 18.38 22.55 -1.08
N ARG A 135 19.38 22.69 -1.95
CA ARG A 135 20.07 21.51 -2.52
C ARG A 135 20.75 20.64 -1.45
N ALA A 136 21.40 21.26 -0.46
CA ALA A 136 22.06 20.52 0.63
C ALA A 136 21.04 19.84 1.57
N GLU A 137 19.92 20.51 1.84
CA GLU A 137 18.83 19.91 2.62
C GLU A 137 18.16 18.77 1.84
N GLN A 138 18.12 18.85 0.52
CA GLN A 138 17.60 17.78 -0.31
C GLN A 138 18.44 16.50 -0.21
N ASP A 139 19.77 16.64 -0.21
CA ASP A 139 20.67 15.51 0.03
C ASP A 139 20.44 14.90 1.42
N ASN A 140 20.09 15.71 2.43
CA ASN A 140 19.70 15.22 3.75
C ASN A 140 18.37 14.46 3.71
N VAL A 141 17.37 14.95 2.97
CA VAL A 141 16.07 14.27 2.80
C VAL A 141 16.28 12.90 2.14
N HIS A 142 17.10 12.83 1.09
CA HIS A 142 17.46 11.56 0.46
C HIS A 142 18.06 10.57 1.48
N GLN A 143 19.02 11.02 2.29
CA GLN A 143 19.63 10.17 3.31
C GLN A 143 18.63 9.69 4.37
N ILE A 144 17.68 10.53 4.78
CA ILE A 144 16.64 10.12 5.73
C ILE A 144 15.73 9.06 5.11
N VAL A 145 15.32 9.22 3.85
CA VAL A 145 14.50 8.22 3.15
C VAL A 145 15.26 6.89 3.02
N ASP A 146 16.55 6.93 2.68
CA ASP A 146 17.40 5.73 2.61
C ASP A 146 17.50 5.02 3.96
N GLN A 147 17.66 5.79 5.06
CA GLN A 147 17.69 5.25 6.42
C GLN A 147 16.35 4.62 6.81
N LEU A 148 15.22 5.27 6.49
CA LEU A 148 13.88 4.74 6.75
C LEU A 148 13.64 3.43 5.97
N GLN A 149 14.15 3.34 4.74
CA GLN A 149 14.09 2.12 3.95
C GLN A 149 14.96 1.01 4.54
N ALA A 150 16.20 1.32 4.93
CA ALA A 150 17.12 0.38 5.57
C ALA A 150 16.57 -0.16 6.91
N ALA A 151 15.86 0.68 7.66
CA ALA A 151 15.18 0.30 8.90
C ALA A 151 13.86 -0.47 8.67
N ASN A 152 13.46 -0.72 7.41
CA ASN A 152 12.17 -1.30 7.02
C ASN A 152 10.94 -0.53 7.54
N ILE A 153 11.10 0.76 7.82
CA ILE A 153 10.00 1.65 8.24
C ILE A 153 9.18 2.07 7.02
N VAL A 154 9.83 2.18 5.85
CA VAL A 154 9.17 2.44 4.58
C VAL A 154 9.59 1.49 3.47
N ARG A 155 8.70 1.33 2.49
CA ARG A 155 8.93 0.63 1.24
C ARG A 155 8.67 1.59 0.08
N LEU A 156 9.63 1.67 -0.82
CA LEU A 156 9.54 2.47 -2.04
C LEU A 156 9.10 1.55 -3.20
N ASP A 157 7.88 1.04 -3.12
CA ASP A 157 7.33 0.03 -4.04
C ASP A 157 6.10 0.52 -4.80
N TYR A 158 5.94 1.84 -4.94
CA TYR A 158 4.80 2.48 -5.62
C TYR A 158 3.46 2.10 -4.99
N GLY A 159 3.43 1.88 -3.67
CA GLY A 159 2.24 1.42 -2.95
C GLY A 159 1.83 -0.01 -3.32
N GLY A 160 2.77 -0.83 -3.82
CA GLY A 160 2.55 -2.21 -4.26
C GLY A 160 1.94 -2.36 -5.65
N LEU A 161 1.81 -1.27 -6.42
CA LEU A 161 1.23 -1.30 -7.76
C LEU A 161 2.19 -1.93 -8.78
N SER A 162 1.63 -2.75 -9.67
CA SER A 162 2.37 -3.25 -10.84
C SER A 162 2.48 -2.19 -11.94
N ASP A 163 3.48 -2.31 -12.82
CA ASP A 163 3.68 -1.36 -13.93
C ASP A 163 2.43 -1.16 -14.81
N LYS A 164 1.57 -2.19 -14.92
CA LYS A 164 0.30 -2.06 -15.66
C LYS A 164 -0.71 -1.20 -14.93
N GLU A 165 -0.83 -1.36 -13.62
CA GLU A 165 -1.72 -0.57 -12.78
C GLU A 165 -1.23 0.88 -12.71
N ILE A 166 0.08 1.08 -12.57
CA ILE A 166 0.72 2.40 -12.65
C ILE A 166 0.42 3.07 -13.99
N MET A 167 0.56 2.35 -15.10
CA MET A 167 0.26 2.89 -16.43
C MET A 167 -1.22 3.25 -16.60
N GLN A 168 -2.14 2.42 -16.10
CA GLN A 168 -3.57 2.71 -16.14
C GLN A 168 -3.92 3.94 -15.28
N GLN A 169 -3.36 4.03 -14.08
CA GLN A 169 -3.58 5.16 -13.18
C GLN A 169 -3.02 6.45 -13.79
N ALA A 170 -1.77 6.44 -14.23
CA ALA A 170 -1.14 7.61 -14.83
C ALA A 170 -1.82 8.06 -16.14
N GLN A 171 -2.39 7.14 -16.92
CA GLN A 171 -3.21 7.50 -18.09
C GLN A 171 -4.58 8.07 -17.72
N ALA A 172 -5.19 7.61 -16.62
CA ALA A 172 -6.51 8.05 -16.19
C ALA A 172 -6.47 9.41 -15.48
N THR A 173 -5.48 9.64 -14.62
CA THR A 173 -5.34 10.90 -13.86
C THR A 173 -4.48 11.92 -14.60
N GLY A 174 -3.54 11.47 -15.44
CA GLY A 174 -2.51 12.33 -16.03
C GLY A 174 -1.33 12.60 -15.09
N ASP A 175 -1.37 12.07 -13.86
CA ASP A 175 -0.35 12.30 -12.83
C ASP A 175 0.68 11.17 -12.79
N SER A 176 1.88 11.49 -12.32
CA SER A 176 2.91 10.50 -12.02
C SER A 176 2.59 9.73 -10.74
N VAL A 177 3.13 8.51 -10.64
CA VAL A 177 3.00 7.67 -9.44
C VAL A 177 4.34 7.62 -8.72
N TYR A 178 4.41 8.16 -7.51
CA TYR A 178 5.63 8.17 -6.71
C TYR A 178 5.92 6.83 -6.06
N ALA A 179 7.20 6.45 -5.98
CA ALA A 179 7.66 5.25 -5.29
C ALA A 179 7.33 5.29 -3.80
N ILE A 180 7.33 6.50 -3.22
CA ILE A 180 6.98 6.79 -1.83
C ILE A 180 5.47 6.65 -1.53
N GLY A 181 4.64 6.48 -2.55
CA GLY A 181 3.18 6.49 -2.42
C GLY A 181 2.63 7.89 -2.12
N GLN A 182 1.70 7.97 -1.16
CA GLN A 182 1.04 9.24 -0.79
C GLN A 182 1.89 10.12 0.14
N GLY A 183 2.99 9.59 0.67
CA GLY A 183 3.90 10.29 1.57
C GLY A 183 4.23 9.49 2.82
N ILE A 184 5.34 9.86 3.47
CA ILE A 184 5.83 9.23 4.70
C ILE A 184 5.85 10.25 5.81
N GLN A 185 5.17 9.95 6.92
CA GLN A 185 5.33 10.69 8.16
C GLN A 185 6.71 10.38 8.75
N ILE A 186 7.50 11.43 9.02
CA ILE A 186 8.81 11.26 9.63
C ILE A 186 8.63 10.94 11.13
N PRO A 187 9.30 9.91 11.68
CA PRO A 187 9.17 9.53 13.08
C PRO A 187 9.61 10.62 14.07
N PHE A 188 10.68 11.34 13.75
CA PHE A 188 11.15 12.45 14.56
C PHE A 188 11.28 13.70 13.69
N SER A 189 10.63 14.78 14.12
CA SER A 189 10.78 16.09 13.49
C SER A 189 10.66 17.20 14.53
N GLN A 190 11.49 18.23 14.42
CA GLN A 190 11.40 19.40 15.31
C GLN A 190 11.70 20.69 14.57
N LEU A 191 11.16 21.79 15.09
CA LEU A 191 11.43 23.13 14.58
C LEU A 191 12.53 23.80 15.39
N LYS A 192 13.50 24.40 14.72
CA LYS A 192 14.54 25.23 15.35
C LYS A 192 14.59 26.60 14.69
N LEU A 193 14.79 27.63 15.50
CA LEU A 193 15.09 28.96 15.00
C LEU A 193 16.61 29.10 14.84
N GLU A 194 17.07 29.22 13.60
CA GLU A 194 18.49 29.41 13.26
C GLU A 194 18.64 30.59 12.31
N ASN A 195 19.49 31.56 12.65
CA ASN A 195 19.73 32.75 11.84
C ASN A 195 18.43 33.48 11.41
N HIS A 196 17.45 33.58 12.32
CA HIS A 196 16.12 34.16 12.06
C HIS A 196 15.24 33.38 11.07
N HIS A 197 15.59 32.12 10.75
CA HIS A 197 14.76 31.23 9.96
C HIS A 197 14.28 30.04 10.78
N LEU A 198 13.00 29.67 10.62
CA LEU A 198 12.46 28.45 11.19
C LEU A 198 12.85 27.26 10.31
N VAL A 199 13.80 26.45 10.79
CA VAL A 199 14.37 25.29 10.12
C VAL A 199 13.77 24.02 10.70
N ILE A 200 13.30 23.14 9.83
CA ILE A 200 12.79 21.82 10.19
C ILE A 200 13.98 20.86 10.22
N TYR A 201 14.17 20.24 11.38
CA TYR A 201 15.08 19.12 11.57
C TYR A 201 14.26 17.84 11.60
N ALA A 202 14.72 16.82 10.87
CA ALA A 202 14.00 15.56 10.72
C ALA A 202 14.95 14.37 10.71
N GLY A 203 14.46 13.21 11.13
CA GLY A 203 15.21 11.96 11.11
C GLY A 203 14.42 10.78 11.70
N ILE A 204 15.08 9.63 11.81
CA ILE A 204 14.52 8.46 12.51
C ILE A 204 14.37 8.75 14.02
N ASN A 205 15.33 9.49 14.58
CA ASN A 205 15.38 9.86 15.99
C ASN A 205 16.08 11.21 16.17
N GLN A 206 16.17 11.69 17.41
CA GLN A 206 16.79 12.98 17.74
C GLN A 206 18.31 13.06 17.49
N MET A 207 19.02 11.94 17.57
CA MET A 207 20.48 11.88 17.37
C MET A 207 20.87 12.02 15.91
N ASP A 208 20.09 11.44 15.01
CA ASP A 208 20.38 11.38 13.56
C ASP A 208 19.69 12.49 12.75
N GLN A 209 19.09 13.46 13.43
CA GLN A 209 18.32 14.51 12.78
C GLN A 209 19.19 15.40 11.88
N LYS A 210 18.63 15.82 10.75
CA LYS A 210 19.27 16.73 9.79
C LYS A 210 18.33 17.85 9.38
N PRO A 211 18.85 19.01 8.98
CA PRO A 211 18.00 20.06 8.42
C PRO A 211 17.46 19.61 7.05
N VAL A 212 16.13 19.68 6.89
CA VAL A 212 15.42 19.21 5.69
C VAL A 212 14.66 20.31 4.96
N GLY A 213 14.62 21.51 5.52
CA GLY A 213 13.98 22.65 4.89
C GLY A 213 13.66 23.74 5.89
N HIS A 214 13.24 24.88 5.36
CA HIS A 214 12.84 26.05 6.12
C HIS A 214 11.39 26.42 5.83
N ILE A 215 10.66 26.80 6.87
CA ILE A 215 9.29 27.27 6.74
C ILE A 215 9.32 28.66 6.12
N LYS A 216 8.51 28.88 5.08
CA LYS A 216 8.29 30.21 4.49
C LYS A 216 6.95 30.81 4.88
N ARG A 217 5.93 29.97 5.01
CA ARG A 217 4.56 30.41 5.31
C ARG A 217 3.88 29.41 6.23
N VAL A 218 3.03 29.90 7.12
CA VAL A 218 2.13 29.09 7.94
C VAL A 218 0.71 29.54 7.61
N GLY A 219 -0.10 28.63 7.09
CA GLY A 219 -1.37 28.96 6.46
C GLY A 219 -1.19 29.98 5.33
N LEU A 220 -1.82 31.14 5.48
CA LEU A 220 -1.73 32.24 4.52
C LEU A 220 -0.73 33.34 4.93
N THR A 221 -0.08 33.20 6.08
CA THR A 221 0.79 34.22 6.67
C THR A 221 2.26 33.91 6.40
N ASP A 222 3.08 34.94 6.19
CA ASP A 222 4.54 34.75 6.13
C ASP A 222 5.06 34.32 7.50
N VAL A 223 6.10 33.49 7.51
CA VAL A 223 6.65 32.92 8.74
C VAL A 223 7.20 33.99 9.69
N HIS A 224 7.70 35.10 9.16
CA HIS A 224 8.27 36.17 9.99
C HIS A 224 7.15 36.82 10.82
N ASP A 225 6.07 37.25 10.17
CA ASP A 225 4.91 37.84 10.84
C ASP A 225 4.25 36.84 11.81
N ALA A 226 4.08 35.58 11.37
CA ALA A 226 3.45 34.55 12.19
C ALA A 226 4.25 34.21 13.47
N HIS A 227 5.58 34.32 13.44
CA HIS A 227 6.43 34.03 14.60
C HIS A 227 6.50 35.20 15.60
N GLU A 228 6.20 36.42 15.18
CA GLU A 228 6.09 37.57 16.08
C GLU A 228 4.82 37.47 16.94
N ASP A 229 3.69 37.17 16.30
CA ASP A 229 2.38 37.15 16.95
C ASP A 229 2.10 35.83 17.72
N TYR A 230 2.65 34.70 17.26
CA TYR A 230 2.31 33.37 17.78
C TYR A 230 3.53 32.53 18.14
N LYS A 231 3.36 31.65 19.13
CA LYS A 231 4.28 30.54 19.38
C LYS A 231 3.94 29.41 18.41
N LEU A 232 4.91 29.03 17.58
CA LEU A 232 4.73 28.03 16.54
C LEU A 232 5.39 26.71 16.96
N TYR A 233 4.61 25.62 16.89
CA TYR A 233 5.06 24.27 17.22
C TYR A 233 4.88 23.35 16.02
N LEU A 234 5.91 22.60 15.66
CA LEU A 234 5.79 21.61 14.59
C LEU A 234 4.95 20.43 15.09
N ALA A 235 3.82 20.16 14.43
CA ALA A 235 2.95 19.04 14.79
C ALA A 235 3.31 17.76 14.01
N SER A 236 3.58 17.91 12.71
CA SER A 236 3.95 16.78 11.85
C SER A 236 4.77 17.24 10.65
N THR A 237 5.61 16.33 10.14
CA THR A 237 6.38 16.50 8.90
C THR A 237 6.20 15.26 8.03
N VAL A 238 5.82 15.47 6.77
CA VAL A 238 5.60 14.42 5.78
C VAL A 238 6.50 14.65 4.57
N ILE A 239 7.17 13.59 4.12
CA ILE A 239 7.95 13.58 2.88
C ILE A 239 7.08 13.02 1.76
N THR A 240 7.00 13.71 0.63
CA THR A 240 6.32 13.29 -0.60
C THR A 240 7.28 13.39 -1.80
N GLY A 241 6.85 12.94 -2.98
CA GLY A 241 7.65 13.06 -4.21
C GLY A 241 8.76 12.01 -4.35
N GLY A 242 9.90 12.42 -4.91
CA GLY A 242 11.04 11.54 -5.15
C GLY A 242 10.96 10.77 -6.47
N MET A 243 11.45 9.53 -6.49
CA MET A 243 11.37 8.65 -7.65
C MET A 243 9.91 8.45 -8.08
N GLU A 244 9.64 8.63 -9.37
CA GLU A 244 8.30 8.54 -9.93
C GLU A 244 8.25 7.68 -11.18
N LYS A 245 7.07 7.12 -11.46
CA LYS A 245 6.76 6.46 -12.72
C LYS A 245 5.72 7.25 -13.49
N ILE A 246 5.99 7.49 -14.77
CA ILE A 246 5.07 8.10 -15.71
C ILE A 246 4.61 7.10 -16.76
N ALA A 247 3.43 7.34 -17.34
CA ALA A 247 2.93 6.54 -18.46
C ALA A 247 3.71 6.86 -19.74
N GLY A 248 4.48 5.88 -20.24
CA GLY A 248 5.01 5.89 -21.60
C GLY A 248 4.02 5.31 -22.60
N ARG A 249 4.44 5.18 -23.86
CA ARG A 249 3.58 4.66 -24.95
C ARG A 249 3.18 3.19 -24.74
N ASN A 250 4.13 2.36 -24.29
CA ASN A 250 3.96 0.91 -24.13
C ASN A 250 4.44 0.38 -22.76
N SER A 251 5.08 1.21 -21.94
CA SER A 251 5.65 0.85 -20.64
C SER A 251 5.67 2.06 -19.72
N THR A 252 5.82 1.85 -18.41
CA THR A 252 6.14 2.92 -17.48
C THR A 252 7.59 3.35 -17.66
N ILE A 253 7.86 4.62 -17.40
CA ILE A 253 9.22 5.19 -17.40
C ILE A 253 9.50 5.65 -15.98
N GLU A 254 10.60 5.18 -15.39
CA GLU A 254 11.08 5.67 -14.10
C GLU A 254 11.87 6.96 -14.29
N GLN A 255 11.55 7.96 -13.48
CA GLN A 255 12.19 9.26 -13.48
C GLN A 255 12.59 9.63 -12.05
N ALA A 256 13.81 10.15 -11.92
CA ALA A 256 14.25 10.73 -10.66
C ALA A 256 13.60 12.09 -10.47
N GLY A 257 12.87 12.23 -9.37
CA GLY A 257 12.31 13.48 -8.90
C GLY A 257 12.91 13.90 -7.56
N ASP A 258 12.72 15.16 -7.23
CA ASP A 258 13.05 15.71 -5.93
C ASP A 258 11.97 15.32 -4.90
N TYR A 259 12.40 14.95 -3.69
CA TYR A 259 11.51 14.88 -2.55
C TYR A 259 10.98 16.26 -2.16
N GLN A 260 9.77 16.30 -1.63
CA GLN A 260 9.16 17.49 -1.07
C GLN A 260 8.89 17.25 0.42
N VAL A 261 9.15 18.28 1.21
CA VAL A 261 8.83 18.27 2.64
C VAL A 261 7.60 19.12 2.85
N THR A 262 6.61 18.57 3.54
CA THR A 262 5.42 19.30 3.97
C THR A 262 5.30 19.20 5.48
N ALA A 263 4.78 20.25 6.11
CA ALA A 263 4.68 20.30 7.56
C ALA A 263 3.31 20.84 7.99
N GLN A 264 2.87 20.42 9.15
CA GLN A 264 1.75 21.02 9.86
C GLN A 264 2.29 21.66 11.14
N VAL A 265 1.83 22.88 11.40
CA VAL A 265 2.29 23.70 12.53
C VAL A 265 1.07 24.02 13.39
N ALA A 266 1.18 23.70 14.67
CA ALA A 266 0.28 24.19 15.70
C ALA A 266 0.72 25.60 16.12
N TYR A 267 -0.24 26.44 16.46
CA TYR A 267 0.03 27.79 16.95
C TYR A 267 -0.67 28.04 18.28
N GLU A 268 -0.04 28.85 19.12
CA GLU A 268 -0.61 29.34 20.38
C GLU A 268 -0.37 30.84 20.46
N ASP A 269 -1.35 31.59 20.99
CA ASP A 269 -1.20 33.02 21.24
C ASP A 269 -0.04 33.27 22.21
N ARG A 270 0.79 34.26 21.89
CA ARG A 270 1.98 34.54 22.72
C ARG A 270 1.62 35.04 24.13
N GLU A 271 0.41 35.58 24.31
CA GLU A 271 -0.11 36.16 25.56
C GLU A 271 -1.07 35.24 26.37
N SER A 272 -1.18 33.94 26.02
CA SER A 272 -1.84 32.96 26.92
C SER A 272 -0.94 32.48 28.05
#